data_AF-A0A377YZC9-F1
#
_entry.id   AF-A0A377YZC9-F1
#
_cell.length_a   1.000
_cell.length_b   1.000
_cell.length_c   1.000
_cell.angle_alpha   90.00
_cell.angle_beta   90.00
_cell.angle_gamma   90.00
#
_symmetry.space_group_name_H-M   'P 1'
#
loop_
_entity.id
_entity.type
_entity.pdbx_description
1 polymer ?
#
loop_
_entity_poly.entity_id
_entity_poly.type
_entity_poly.pdbx_seq_one_letter_code
_entity_poly.pdbx_strand_id
1 'polypeptide(L)'
;MLIDFTRPEGTLNHLAFCREHGKGMVIGTTGFDDAGKQAIRDAAQDIAIVFAANFSVGVNVLLKLLEKAAKVMGDYTDIEIIEAHHRHKVDAPSGTALAMGEAIAGALNKDLKDCAVYSREGYTGERVPGTIGFATVRAGDIVGEHTAMFADIGERIEITHKASSRMTFANGAVRSALWLKGNKNGLFDMRDVLDLNSL
;
A
#
# COMPACT_ATOMS: atom_id res chain seq x y z
N MET A 1 -21.35 9.88 -8.03
CA MET A 1 -20.04 9.36 -7.58
C MET A 1 -20.30 8.05 -6.87
N LEU A 2 -19.49 7.04 -7.13
CA LEU A 2 -19.62 5.70 -6.54
C LEU A 2 -18.34 5.33 -5.79
N ILE A 3 -18.49 4.72 -4.61
CA ILE A 3 -17.38 4.11 -3.87
C ILE A 3 -17.56 2.59 -3.99
N ASP A 4 -16.55 1.88 -4.50
CA ASP A 4 -16.65 0.47 -4.84
C ASP A 4 -15.51 -0.35 -4.21
N PHE A 5 -15.92 -1.29 -3.34
CA PHE A 5 -15.08 -2.28 -2.67
C PHE A 5 -15.77 -3.66 -2.81
N THR A 6 -15.84 -4.15 -4.04
CA THR A 6 -16.53 -5.40 -4.38
C THR A 6 -15.57 -6.42 -5.00
N ARG A 7 -15.76 -6.77 -6.27
CA ARG A 7 -14.96 -7.73 -7.03
C ARG A 7 -14.69 -7.19 -8.42
N PRO A 8 -13.56 -7.57 -9.07
CA PRO A 8 -13.18 -7.03 -10.37
C PRO A 8 -14.31 -7.04 -11.40
N GLU A 9 -15.00 -8.16 -11.55
CA GLU A 9 -16.11 -8.34 -12.49
C GLU A 9 -17.28 -7.37 -12.23
N GLY A 10 -17.63 -7.14 -10.96
CA GLY A 10 -18.68 -6.20 -10.57
C GLY A 10 -18.25 -4.76 -10.79
N THR A 11 -17.02 -4.43 -10.40
CA THR A 11 -16.47 -3.08 -10.58
C THR A 11 -16.38 -2.68 -12.04
N LEU A 12 -16.06 -3.59 -12.97
CA LEU A 12 -16.04 -3.27 -14.41
C LEU A 12 -17.43 -2.91 -14.95
N ASN A 13 -18.49 -3.56 -14.46
CA ASN A 13 -19.87 -3.18 -14.81
C ASN A 13 -20.23 -1.80 -14.24
N HIS A 14 -19.89 -1.54 -12.98
CA HIS A 14 -20.10 -0.24 -12.34
C HIS A 14 -19.30 0.88 -13.04
N LEU A 15 -18.08 0.56 -13.49
CA LEU A 15 -17.19 1.44 -14.24
C LEU A 15 -17.81 1.87 -15.55
N ALA A 16 -18.35 0.92 -16.32
CA ALA A 16 -19.05 1.22 -17.57
C ALA A 16 -20.24 2.16 -17.33
N PHE A 17 -21.08 1.87 -16.34
CA PHE A 17 -22.23 2.71 -15.99
C PHE A 17 -21.82 4.12 -15.54
N CYS A 18 -20.80 4.22 -14.68
CA CYS A 18 -20.31 5.50 -14.20
C CYS A 18 -19.69 6.34 -15.31
N ARG A 19 -18.93 5.71 -16.21
CA ARG A 19 -18.33 6.36 -17.39
C ARG A 19 -19.41 6.94 -18.31
N GLU A 20 -20.43 6.14 -18.65
CA GLU A 20 -21.55 6.57 -19.49
C GLU A 20 -22.30 7.79 -18.92
N HIS A 21 -22.43 7.87 -17.60
CA HIS A 21 -23.20 8.93 -16.92
C HIS A 21 -22.32 10.06 -16.34
N GLY A 22 -21.03 10.11 -16.68
CA GLY A 22 -20.10 11.13 -16.21
C GLY A 22 -19.97 11.18 -14.68
N LYS A 23 -19.98 10.01 -14.00
CA LYS A 23 -19.85 9.91 -12.54
C LYS A 23 -18.45 9.44 -12.17
N GLY A 24 -17.74 10.21 -11.34
CA GLY A 24 -16.45 9.78 -10.79
C GLY A 24 -16.57 8.58 -9.84
N MET A 25 -15.45 7.89 -9.62
CA MET A 25 -15.37 6.66 -8.83
C MET A 25 -14.22 6.64 -7.82
N VAL A 26 -14.46 6.02 -6.67
CA VAL A 26 -13.41 5.59 -5.75
C VAL A 26 -13.40 4.06 -5.78
N ILE A 27 -12.31 3.47 -6.27
CA ILE A 27 -12.17 2.03 -6.46
C ILE A 27 -11.14 1.50 -5.46
N GLY A 28 -11.62 0.74 -4.48
CA GLY A 28 -10.79 -0.03 -3.55
C GLY A 28 -10.85 -1.54 -3.78
N THR A 29 -11.61 -1.99 -4.77
CA THR A 29 -11.51 -3.36 -5.30
C THR A 29 -10.06 -3.64 -5.74
N THR A 30 -9.54 -4.82 -5.41
CA THR A 30 -8.19 -5.28 -5.81
C THR A 30 -8.29 -6.54 -6.66
N GLY A 31 -7.16 -7.02 -7.20
CA GLY A 31 -7.11 -8.29 -7.95
C GLY A 31 -7.52 -8.19 -9.43
N PHE A 32 -7.48 -6.99 -10.02
CA PHE A 32 -7.65 -6.82 -11.47
C PHE A 32 -6.46 -7.40 -12.24
N ASP A 33 -6.77 -8.04 -13.37
CA ASP A 33 -5.80 -8.37 -14.41
C ASP A 33 -5.40 -7.11 -15.21
N ASP A 34 -4.50 -7.28 -16.18
CA ASP A 34 -4.00 -6.16 -16.98
C ASP A 34 -5.10 -5.53 -17.84
N ALA A 35 -6.05 -6.33 -18.33
CA ALA A 35 -7.21 -5.85 -19.07
C ALA A 35 -8.13 -4.98 -18.19
N GLY A 36 -8.42 -5.42 -16.97
CA GLY A 36 -9.22 -4.66 -16.00
C GLY A 36 -8.55 -3.37 -15.58
N LYS A 37 -7.23 -3.39 -15.33
CA LYS A 37 -6.45 -2.16 -15.08
C LYS A 37 -6.47 -1.22 -16.27
N GLN A 38 -6.38 -1.75 -17.49
CA GLN A 38 -6.46 -0.94 -18.69
C GLN A 38 -7.84 -0.29 -18.86
N ALA A 39 -8.92 -1.03 -18.62
CA ALA A 39 -10.27 -0.48 -18.64
C ALA A 39 -10.45 0.69 -17.65
N ILE A 40 -9.87 0.58 -16.44
CA ILE A 40 -9.87 1.67 -15.46
C ILE A 40 -9.11 2.89 -16.00
N ARG A 41 -7.92 2.71 -16.59
CA ARG A 41 -7.15 3.81 -17.20
C ARG A 41 -7.90 4.49 -18.33
N ASP A 42 -8.56 3.71 -19.19
CA ASP A 42 -9.31 4.25 -20.32
C ASP A 42 -10.54 5.03 -19.84
N ALA A 43 -11.27 4.52 -18.85
CA ALA A 43 -12.40 5.23 -18.24
C ALA A 43 -11.95 6.53 -17.54
N ALA A 44 -10.75 6.55 -16.97
CA ALA A 44 -10.20 7.73 -16.31
C ALA A 44 -9.94 8.91 -17.26
N GLN A 45 -9.93 8.69 -18.58
CA GLN A 45 -9.88 9.77 -19.57
C GLN A 45 -11.19 10.59 -19.60
N ASP A 46 -12.32 9.98 -19.24
CA ASP A 46 -13.64 10.59 -19.30
C ASP A 46 -14.18 10.99 -17.92
N ILE A 47 -13.83 10.24 -16.87
CA ILE A 47 -14.30 10.47 -15.49
C ILE A 47 -13.14 10.48 -14.50
N ALA A 48 -13.32 11.16 -13.36
CA ALA A 48 -12.30 11.21 -12.31
C ALA A 48 -12.38 9.94 -11.45
N ILE A 49 -11.26 9.23 -11.30
CA ILE A 49 -11.17 7.96 -10.59
C ILE A 49 -10.03 8.01 -9.58
N VAL A 50 -10.32 7.70 -8.30
CA VAL A 50 -9.28 7.34 -7.33
C VAL A 50 -9.22 5.82 -7.25
N PHE A 51 -8.09 5.23 -7.61
CA PHE A 51 -7.84 3.80 -7.56
C PHE A 51 -6.63 3.51 -6.68
N ALA A 52 -6.84 2.80 -5.57
CA ALA A 52 -5.76 2.49 -4.63
C ALA A 52 -5.97 1.12 -3.96
N ALA A 53 -4.89 0.38 -3.77
CA ALA A 53 -4.91 -0.90 -3.06
C ALA A 53 -5.11 -0.74 -1.54
N ASN A 54 -4.84 0.45 -0.98
CA ASN A 54 -5.03 0.76 0.42
C ASN A 54 -5.50 2.21 0.61
N PHE A 55 -6.69 2.38 1.20
CA PHE A 55 -7.27 3.69 1.46
C PHE A 55 -6.94 4.26 2.85
N SER A 56 -6.21 3.54 3.70
CA SER A 56 -5.82 4.10 4.99
C SER A 56 -4.89 5.30 4.80
N VAL A 57 -5.29 6.45 5.35
CA VAL A 57 -4.43 7.65 5.36
C VAL A 57 -3.10 7.36 6.05
N GLY A 58 -3.15 6.65 7.18
CA GLY A 58 -1.96 6.31 7.96
C GLY A 58 -0.97 5.45 7.19
N VAL A 59 -1.44 4.44 6.46
CA VAL A 59 -0.57 3.60 5.61
C VAL A 59 0.07 4.42 4.50
N ASN A 60 -0.68 5.27 3.81
CA ASN A 60 -0.13 6.08 2.71
C ASN A 60 0.91 7.08 3.19
N VAL A 61 0.69 7.73 4.36
CA VAL A 61 1.71 8.58 4.99
C VAL A 61 2.93 7.75 5.40
N LEU A 62 2.72 6.57 6.01
CA LEU A 62 3.82 5.67 6.39
C LEU A 62 4.69 5.33 5.18
N LEU A 63 4.11 4.93 4.04
CA LEU A 63 4.87 4.61 2.83
C LEU A 63 5.76 5.79 2.39
N LYS A 64 5.23 7.03 2.46
CA LYS A 64 6.01 8.22 2.13
C LYS A 64 7.16 8.47 3.11
N LEU A 65 6.93 8.26 4.40
CA LEU A 65 7.97 8.37 5.42
C LEU A 65 9.07 7.31 5.22
N LEU A 66 8.71 6.09 4.81
CA LEU A 66 9.67 5.05 4.51
C LEU A 66 10.57 5.40 3.33
N GLU A 67 10.03 6.00 2.26
CA GLU A 67 10.85 6.49 1.14
C GLU A 67 11.91 7.50 1.64
N LYS A 68 11.52 8.42 2.53
CA LYS A 68 12.42 9.44 3.07
C LYS A 68 13.46 8.82 4.01
N ALA A 69 13.03 7.94 4.91
CA ALA A 69 13.93 7.24 5.83
C ALA A 69 14.96 6.41 5.06
N ALA A 70 14.52 5.65 4.05
CA ALA A 70 15.39 4.85 3.21
C ALA A 70 16.44 5.70 2.47
N LYS A 71 16.07 6.86 1.94
CA LYS A 71 17.02 7.77 1.28
C LYS A 71 18.14 8.29 2.18
N VAL A 72 17.90 8.37 3.49
CA VAL A 72 18.87 8.89 4.46
C VAL A 72 19.66 7.77 5.12
N MET A 73 18.99 6.69 5.52
CA MET A 73 19.55 5.63 6.38
C MET A 73 19.70 4.28 5.69
N GLY A 74 19.04 4.06 4.55
CA GLY A 74 18.86 2.71 4.01
C GLY A 74 20.12 2.04 3.44
N ASP A 75 21.18 2.81 3.16
CA ASP A 75 22.43 2.25 2.62
C ASP A 75 23.33 1.61 3.68
N TYR A 76 23.23 2.05 4.94
CA TYR A 76 24.11 1.59 6.02
C TYR A 76 23.37 0.87 7.16
N THR A 77 22.04 0.96 7.19
CA THR A 77 21.22 0.25 8.19
C THR A 77 20.75 -1.11 7.71
N ASP A 78 20.53 -2.00 8.67
CA ASP A 78 19.75 -3.20 8.46
C ASP A 78 18.25 -2.86 8.43
N ILE A 79 17.54 -3.38 7.43
CA ILE A 79 16.13 -3.10 7.20
C ILE A 79 15.29 -4.35 7.41
N GLU A 80 14.29 -4.25 8.28
CA GLU A 80 13.35 -5.33 8.55
C GLU A 80 11.90 -4.80 8.57
N ILE A 81 10.98 -5.59 8.03
CA ILE A 81 9.55 -5.30 8.04
C ILE A 81 8.85 -6.38 8.85
N ILE A 82 8.17 -5.96 9.90
CA ILE A 82 7.38 -6.82 10.78
C ILE A 82 5.91 -6.50 10.57
N GLU A 83 5.10 -7.53 10.37
CA GLU A 83 3.66 -7.39 10.28
C GLU A 83 2.93 -8.40 11.16
N ALA A 84 1.75 -8.01 11.64
CA ALA A 84 0.84 -8.89 12.37
C ALA A 84 -0.59 -8.75 11.87
N HIS A 85 -1.26 -9.88 11.67
CA HIS A 85 -2.68 -9.95 11.33
C HIS A 85 -3.38 -11.12 12.02
N HIS A 86 -4.70 -11.12 11.94
CA HIS A 86 -5.57 -12.15 12.48
C HIS A 86 -5.28 -13.55 11.90
N ARG A 87 -5.70 -14.57 12.65
CA ARG A 87 -5.49 -16.00 12.29
C ARG A 87 -6.06 -16.43 10.93
N HIS A 88 -7.06 -15.71 10.41
CA HIS A 88 -7.73 -16.02 9.14
C HIS A 88 -7.06 -15.41 7.91
N LYS A 89 -5.95 -14.68 8.05
CA LYS A 89 -5.26 -14.09 6.91
C LYS A 89 -4.45 -15.16 6.19
N VAL A 90 -4.70 -15.32 4.89
CA VAL A 90 -4.19 -16.44 4.07
C VAL A 90 -2.85 -16.15 3.40
N ASP A 91 -2.60 -14.91 3.04
CA ASP A 91 -1.37 -14.45 2.38
C ASP A 91 -0.31 -14.04 3.41
N ALA A 92 0.96 -14.29 3.10
CA ALA A 92 2.12 -13.91 3.92
C ALA A 92 3.35 -13.67 3.03
N PRO A 93 4.08 -12.55 3.17
CA PRO A 93 3.72 -11.35 3.95
C PRO A 93 2.46 -10.66 3.40
N SER A 94 1.84 -9.79 4.20
CA SER A 94 0.70 -8.99 3.74
C SER A 94 1.04 -8.08 2.56
N GLY A 95 0.06 -7.77 1.71
CA GLY A 95 0.22 -6.79 0.62
C GLY A 95 0.74 -5.42 1.06
N THR A 96 0.34 -4.92 2.24
CA THR A 96 0.89 -3.66 2.78
C THR A 96 2.37 -3.80 3.16
N ALA A 97 2.78 -4.94 3.71
CA ALA A 97 4.20 -5.19 4.02
C ALA A 97 5.03 -5.26 2.73
N LEU A 98 4.54 -5.92 1.69
CA LEU A 98 5.19 -5.93 0.37
C LEU A 98 5.31 -4.50 -0.19
N ALA A 99 4.25 -3.69 -0.13
CA ALA A 99 4.29 -2.30 -0.55
C ALA A 99 5.30 -1.44 0.26
N MET A 100 5.45 -1.72 1.56
CA MET A 100 6.51 -1.08 2.37
C MET A 100 7.91 -1.48 1.88
N GLY A 101 8.11 -2.76 1.58
CA GLY A 101 9.37 -3.26 1.01
C GLY A 101 9.68 -2.64 -0.35
N GLU A 102 8.68 -2.54 -1.22
CA GLU A 102 8.80 -1.93 -2.55
C GLU A 102 9.11 -0.43 -2.46
N ALA A 103 8.47 0.29 -1.53
CA ALA A 103 8.75 1.71 -1.30
C ALA A 103 10.20 1.94 -0.83
N ILE A 104 10.69 1.09 0.09
CA ILE A 104 12.07 1.15 0.58
C ILE A 104 13.06 0.76 -0.52
N ALA A 105 12.85 -0.38 -1.19
CA ALA A 105 13.73 -0.87 -2.25
C ALA A 105 13.81 0.13 -3.41
N GLY A 106 12.66 0.66 -3.85
CA GLY A 106 12.58 1.69 -4.88
C GLY A 106 13.31 2.98 -4.49
N ALA A 107 13.21 3.41 -3.23
CA ALA A 107 13.96 4.56 -2.72
C ALA A 107 15.49 4.34 -2.73
N LEU A 108 15.92 3.08 -2.64
CA LEU A 108 17.32 2.64 -2.73
C LEU A 108 17.73 2.24 -4.16
N ASN A 109 16.88 2.45 -5.17
CA ASN A 109 17.09 2.03 -6.56
C ASN A 109 17.39 0.53 -6.71
N LYS A 110 16.69 -0.31 -5.93
CA LYS A 110 16.77 -1.78 -5.97
C LYS A 110 15.40 -2.37 -6.35
N ASP A 111 15.39 -3.56 -6.93
CA ASP A 111 14.18 -4.38 -7.03
C ASP A 111 14.03 -5.17 -5.72
N LEU A 112 12.84 -5.13 -5.11
CA LEU A 112 12.55 -5.89 -3.89
C LEU A 112 12.78 -7.39 -4.10
N LYS A 113 12.52 -7.91 -5.30
CA LYS A 113 12.69 -9.34 -5.62
C LYS A 113 14.13 -9.82 -5.46
N ASP A 114 15.10 -8.93 -5.62
CA ASP A 114 16.52 -9.27 -5.56
C ASP A 114 17.08 -9.19 -4.13
N CYS A 115 16.40 -8.49 -3.22
CA CYS A 115 16.89 -8.23 -1.86
C CYS A 115 15.96 -8.69 -0.73
N ALA A 116 14.76 -9.19 -1.04
CA ALA A 116 13.81 -9.65 -0.02
C ALA A 116 14.21 -11.01 0.58
N VAL A 117 14.10 -11.12 1.91
CA VAL A 117 14.25 -12.38 2.65
C VAL A 117 12.97 -12.62 3.44
N TYR A 118 12.18 -13.60 3.01
CA TYR A 118 10.85 -13.88 3.57
C TYR A 118 10.84 -14.88 4.74
N SER A 119 11.91 -15.62 4.93
CA SER A 119 12.02 -16.63 5.98
C SER A 119 13.46 -16.76 6.46
N ARG A 120 13.62 -17.11 7.74
CA ARG A 120 14.88 -17.47 8.38
C ARG A 120 14.61 -18.68 9.27
N GLU A 121 15.19 -19.83 8.94
CA GLU A 121 14.95 -21.10 9.62
C GLU A 121 16.27 -21.86 9.81
N GLY A 122 16.47 -22.46 10.98
CA GLY A 122 17.69 -23.23 11.29
C GLY A 122 18.95 -22.36 11.39
N TYR A 123 20.08 -22.87 10.89
CA TYR A 123 21.35 -22.14 10.85
C TYR A 123 21.44 -21.31 9.55
N THR A 124 21.20 -20.00 9.65
CA THR A 124 21.19 -19.10 8.49
C THR A 124 22.56 -18.52 8.15
N GLY A 125 23.53 -18.61 9.06
CA GLY A 125 24.71 -17.76 9.02
C GLY A 125 24.39 -16.29 9.35
N GLU A 126 25.34 -15.40 9.07
CA GLU A 126 25.19 -13.95 9.27
C GLU A 126 24.19 -13.33 8.27
N ARG A 127 23.61 -12.20 8.65
CA ARG A 127 22.71 -11.42 7.79
C ARG A 127 23.50 -10.88 6.59
N VAL A 128 22.97 -11.07 5.39
CA VAL A 128 23.56 -10.49 4.17
C VAL A 128 23.22 -8.99 4.11
N PRO A 129 24.23 -8.09 4.05
CA PRO A 129 24.00 -6.65 3.95
C PRO A 129 23.14 -6.26 2.74
N GLY A 130 22.32 -5.23 2.91
CA GLY A 130 21.46 -4.70 1.84
C GLY A 130 20.20 -5.51 1.55
N THR A 131 19.97 -6.64 2.25
CA THR A 131 18.68 -7.36 2.20
C THR A 131 17.58 -6.61 2.98
N ILE A 132 16.31 -6.89 2.66
CA ILE A 132 15.13 -6.44 3.39
C ILE A 132 14.44 -7.69 3.95
N GLY A 133 14.52 -7.90 5.26
CA GLY A 133 13.90 -9.05 5.91
C GLY A 133 12.41 -8.83 6.21
N PHE A 134 11.63 -9.92 6.17
CA PHE A 134 10.22 -9.91 6.54
C PHE A 134 9.96 -10.87 7.70
N ALA A 135 9.24 -10.40 8.72
CA ALA A 135 8.72 -11.23 9.81
C ALA A 135 7.20 -11.11 9.86
N THR A 136 6.52 -12.25 9.84
CA THR A 136 5.06 -12.32 9.72
C THR A 136 4.44 -12.99 10.94
N VAL A 137 3.51 -12.31 11.61
CA VAL A 137 2.76 -12.82 12.77
C VAL A 137 1.30 -13.06 12.40
N ARG A 138 0.76 -14.22 12.79
CA ARG A 138 -0.67 -14.55 12.67
C ARG A 138 -1.22 -14.88 14.04
N ALA A 139 -2.04 -13.98 14.60
CA ALA A 139 -2.56 -14.15 15.96
C ALA A 139 -3.91 -13.46 16.15
N GLY A 140 -4.79 -14.11 16.91
CA GLY A 140 -6.04 -13.50 17.38
C GLY A 140 -6.89 -12.91 16.25
N ASP A 141 -7.35 -11.69 16.48
CA ASP A 141 -8.20 -10.84 15.65
C ASP A 141 -7.49 -9.55 15.19
N ILE A 142 -6.16 -9.51 15.28
CA ILE A 142 -5.33 -8.35 14.90
C ILE A 142 -5.71 -7.87 13.48
N VAL A 143 -6.20 -6.65 13.36
CA VAL A 143 -6.71 -6.13 12.08
C VAL A 143 -5.57 -5.94 11.08
N GLY A 144 -4.43 -5.41 11.56
CA GLY A 144 -3.22 -5.20 10.79
C GLY A 144 -2.29 -4.26 11.53
N GLU A 145 -1.09 -4.74 11.83
CA GLU A 145 0.00 -3.94 12.36
C GLU A 145 1.22 -4.10 11.45
N HIS A 146 1.93 -3.00 11.23
CA HIS A 146 3.05 -2.92 10.30
C HIS A 146 4.11 -2.02 10.87
N THR A 147 5.33 -2.53 11.01
CA THR A 147 6.50 -1.79 11.47
C THR A 147 7.63 -1.99 10.48
N ALA A 148 8.19 -0.91 9.94
CA ALA A 148 9.50 -0.96 9.30
C ALA A 148 10.54 -0.50 10.31
N MET A 149 11.67 -1.18 10.30
CA MET A 149 12.78 -0.96 11.22
C MET A 149 14.05 -0.72 10.42
N PHE A 150 14.74 0.37 10.73
CA PHE A 150 16.08 0.71 10.23
C PHE A 150 17.02 0.68 11.43
N ALA A 151 17.93 -0.29 11.48
CA ALA A 151 18.81 -0.53 12.62
C ALA A 151 20.28 -0.28 12.27
N ASP A 152 20.96 0.54 13.07
CA ASP A 152 22.40 0.76 13.03
C ASP A 152 23.04 0.31 14.36
N ILE A 153 24.37 0.35 14.45
CA ILE A 153 25.10 0.13 15.69
C ILE A 153 24.86 1.32 16.63
N GLY A 154 23.99 1.10 17.63
CA GLY A 154 23.72 2.05 18.71
C GLY A 154 22.40 2.79 18.61
N GLU A 155 21.69 2.70 17.47
CA GLU A 155 20.40 3.34 17.30
C GLU A 155 19.44 2.57 16.38
N ARG A 156 18.17 2.92 16.44
CA ARG A 156 17.12 2.33 15.62
C ARG A 156 15.98 3.31 15.39
N ILE A 157 15.50 3.34 14.15
CA ILE A 157 14.25 4.01 13.80
C ILE A 157 13.19 2.98 13.44
N GLU A 158 12.01 3.15 14.04
CA GLU A 158 10.83 2.34 13.75
C GLU A 158 9.68 3.24 13.30
N ILE A 159 9.07 2.89 12.17
CA ILE A 159 7.89 3.56 11.65
C ILE A 159 6.75 2.54 11.66
N THR A 160 5.77 2.79 12.52
CA THR A 160 4.70 1.83 12.82
C THR A 160 3.32 2.36 12.47
N HIS A 161 2.50 1.53 11.84
CA HIS A 161 1.08 1.74 11.65
C HIS A 161 0.28 0.60 12.30
N LYS A 162 -0.79 0.94 13.02
CA LYS A 162 -1.72 -0.03 13.64
C LYS A 162 -3.14 0.30 13.25
N ALA A 163 -3.82 -0.64 12.60
CA ALA A 163 -5.25 -0.54 12.34
C ALA A 163 -6.02 -1.06 13.55
N SER A 164 -6.84 -0.21 14.18
CA SER A 164 -7.76 -0.63 15.26
C SER A 164 -9.07 -1.21 14.71
N SER A 165 -9.46 -0.82 13.49
CA SER A 165 -10.64 -1.33 12.80
C SER A 165 -10.56 -1.05 11.29
N ARG A 166 -11.44 -1.68 10.51
CA ARG A 166 -11.57 -1.43 9.06
C ARG A 166 -12.09 -0.02 8.73
N MET A 167 -12.54 0.75 9.72
CA MET A 167 -12.95 2.16 9.52
C MET A 167 -11.84 3.03 8.97
N THR A 168 -10.57 2.69 9.22
CA THR A 168 -9.41 3.44 8.67
C THR A 168 -9.46 3.51 7.13
N PHE A 169 -9.91 2.45 6.47
CA PHE A 169 -10.02 2.39 5.01
C PHE A 169 -11.27 3.11 4.50
N ALA A 170 -12.41 2.91 5.19
CA ALA A 170 -13.67 3.56 4.83
C ALA A 170 -13.58 5.09 4.92
N ASN A 171 -12.97 5.60 5.99
CA ASN A 171 -12.73 7.04 6.16
C ASN A 171 -11.86 7.62 5.04
N GLY A 172 -10.82 6.89 4.63
CA GLY A 172 -9.98 7.28 3.50
C GLY A 172 -10.73 7.28 2.18
N ALA A 173 -11.54 6.25 1.90
CA ALA A 173 -12.36 6.20 0.69
C ALA A 173 -13.35 7.37 0.63
N VAL A 174 -14.00 7.71 1.75
CA VAL A 174 -14.89 8.88 1.84
C VAL A 174 -14.11 10.18 1.63
N ARG A 175 -12.90 10.31 2.19
CA ARG A 175 -12.02 11.47 1.95
C ARG A 175 -11.67 11.61 0.47
N SER A 176 -11.29 10.53 -0.21
CA SER A 176 -11.04 10.50 -1.65
C SER A 176 -12.26 10.92 -2.46
N ALA A 177 -13.45 10.47 -2.03
CA ALA A 177 -14.71 10.83 -2.66
C ALA A 177 -14.99 12.34 -2.55
N LEU A 178 -14.71 12.95 -1.39
CA LEU A 178 -14.83 14.40 -1.21
C LEU A 178 -13.81 15.16 -2.08
N TRP A 179 -12.56 14.69 -2.12
CA TRP A 179 -11.49 15.28 -2.93
C TRP A 179 -11.79 15.23 -4.44
N LEU A 180 -12.37 14.12 -4.93
CA LEU A 180 -12.74 13.94 -6.33
C LEU A 180 -13.73 14.97 -6.86
N LYS A 181 -14.53 15.64 -6.01
CA LYS A 181 -15.49 16.67 -6.44
C LYS A 181 -14.82 17.84 -7.17
N GLY A 182 -13.53 18.09 -6.93
CA GLY A 182 -12.76 19.14 -7.61
C GLY A 182 -12.17 18.72 -8.97
N ASN A 183 -12.26 17.44 -9.35
CA ASN A 183 -11.60 16.89 -10.51
C ASN A 183 -12.62 16.47 -11.58
N LYS A 184 -12.39 16.84 -12.85
CA LYS A 184 -13.29 16.49 -13.96
C LYS A 184 -13.03 15.07 -14.48
N ASN A 185 -11.76 14.74 -14.74
CA ASN A 185 -11.28 13.43 -15.16
C ASN A 185 -9.85 13.20 -14.64
N GLY A 186 -9.33 11.98 -14.81
CA GLY A 186 -7.99 11.58 -14.39
C GLY A 186 -7.99 10.33 -13.52
N LEU A 187 -6.87 9.60 -13.55
CA LEU A 187 -6.61 8.47 -12.67
C LEU A 187 -5.69 8.94 -11.54
N PHE A 188 -6.16 8.80 -10.32
CA PHE A 188 -5.49 9.26 -9.11
C PHE A 188 -5.34 8.12 -8.12
N ASP A 189 -4.42 8.27 -7.18
CA ASP A 189 -4.30 7.39 -6.03
C ASP A 189 -4.38 8.18 -4.71
N MET A 190 -4.09 7.50 -3.60
CA MET A 190 -4.12 8.15 -2.28
C MET A 190 -2.99 9.16 -2.06
N ARG A 191 -1.89 9.10 -2.81
CA ARG A 191 -0.82 10.10 -2.75
C ARG A 191 -1.32 11.42 -3.33
N ASP A 192 -2.12 11.39 -4.39
CA ASP A 192 -2.75 12.60 -4.95
C ASP A 192 -3.78 13.19 -3.98
N VAL A 193 -4.65 12.35 -3.41
CA VAL A 193 -5.69 12.77 -2.44
C VAL A 193 -5.08 13.42 -1.20
N LEU A 194 -3.91 12.96 -0.78
CA LEU A 194 -3.22 13.40 0.43
C LEU A 194 -2.09 14.40 0.15
N ASP A 195 -1.87 14.77 -1.11
CA ASP A 195 -0.77 15.61 -1.57
C ASP A 195 0.62 15.14 -1.07
N LEU A 196 0.87 13.83 -1.06
CA LEU A 196 2.13 13.27 -0.57
C LEU A 196 3.31 13.46 -1.52
N ASN A 197 3.06 13.95 -2.74
CA ASN A 197 4.12 14.27 -3.69
C ASN A 197 4.82 15.59 -3.34
N SER A 198 4.16 16.48 -2.59
CA SER A 198 4.76 17.73 -2.09
C SER A 198 5.47 17.57 -0.73
N LEU A 199 5.34 16.40 -0.09
CA LEU A 199 5.98 16.02 1.17
C LEU A 199 7.38 15.41 0.98
#